data_AF-A0A7C2UBG1-F1
#
_entry.id   AF-A0A7C2UBG1-F1
#
_cell.length_a   1.000
_cell.length_b   1.000
_cell.length_c   1.000
_cell.angle_alpha   90.00
_cell.angle_beta   90.00
_cell.angle_gamma   90.00
#
_symmetry.space_group_name_H-M   'P 1'
#
loop_
_entity.id
_entity.type
_entity.pdbx_description
1 polymer ?
#
loop_
_entity_poly.entity_id
_entity_poly.type
_entity_poly.pdbx_seq_one_letter_code
_entity_poly.pdbx_strand_id
1 'polypeptide(L)'
;MSFVGLQDSLRRELRKRIDSGELTGMEVARRTGFTQAHISNFLNKKRGLKLSALDRMIKAIGLTLYDLLNPHELVKFAAVPAGSDVDYVEVPLVEGAIAAGSEVIVNEEVKELLKFRRAFLTRVRPELAAVPRGAGRKNWTRFVLIKVDQKEGLSMWPRV
;
A
#
# COMPACT_ATOMS: atom_id res chain seq x y z
N MET A 1 1.40 -8.36 -6.58
CA MET A 1 2.47 -9.37 -6.54
C MET A 1 2.01 -10.67 -5.85
N SER A 2 2.48 -11.85 -6.29
CA SER A 2 2.25 -13.12 -5.59
C SER A 2 3.42 -13.50 -4.66
N PHE A 3 3.20 -14.38 -3.68
CA PHE A 3 4.27 -14.87 -2.79
C PHE A 3 5.41 -15.56 -3.56
N VAL A 4 5.09 -16.22 -4.67
CA VAL A 4 6.09 -16.80 -5.58
C VAL A 4 6.95 -15.70 -6.20
N GLY A 5 6.33 -14.61 -6.66
CA GLY A 5 7.05 -13.44 -7.19
C GLY A 5 7.95 -12.77 -6.15
N LEU A 6 7.51 -12.70 -4.89
CA LEU A 6 8.32 -12.17 -3.79
C LEU A 6 9.58 -13.03 -3.57
N GLN A 7 9.42 -14.35 -3.56
CA GLN A 7 10.57 -15.27 -3.47
C GLN A 7 11.53 -15.11 -4.65
N ASP A 8 11.02 -14.90 -5.87
CA ASP A 8 11.86 -14.63 -7.03
C ASP A 8 12.62 -13.31 -6.94
N SER A 9 12.01 -12.28 -6.35
CA SER A 9 12.68 -10.99 -6.10
C SER A 9 13.80 -11.14 -5.09
N LEU A 10 13.56 -11.89 -4.01
CA LEU A 10 14.59 -12.23 -3.04
C LEU A 10 15.73 -13.05 -3.65
N ARG A 11 15.43 -14.02 -4.53
CA ARG A 11 16.47 -14.79 -5.24
C ARG A 11 17.35 -13.88 -6.09
N ARG A 12 16.76 -12.94 -6.83
CA ARG A 12 17.51 -11.99 -7.66
C ARG A 12 18.43 -11.12 -6.82
N GLU A 13 17.93 -10.59 -5.71
CA GLU A 13 18.71 -9.73 -4.82
C GLU A 13 19.86 -10.51 -4.14
N LEU A 14 19.60 -11.73 -3.65
CA LEU A 14 20.66 -12.60 -3.13
C LEU A 14 21.72 -12.92 -4.18
N ARG A 15 21.31 -13.22 -5.42
CA ARG A 15 22.22 -13.55 -6.51
C ARG A 15 23.08 -12.34 -6.88
N LYS A 16 22.48 -11.16 -7.00
CA LYS A 16 23.18 -9.90 -7.24
C LYS A 16 24.29 -9.66 -6.21
N ARG A 17 23.98 -9.81 -4.92
CA ARG A 17 24.98 -9.63 -3.84
C ARG A 17 26.07 -10.68 -3.86
N ILE A 18 25.71 -11.93 -4.15
CA ILE A 18 26.69 -13.02 -4.30
C ILE A 18 27.64 -12.75 -5.47
N ASP A 19 27.09 -12.39 -6.63
CA ASP A 19 27.87 -12.13 -7.84
C ASP A 19 28.77 -10.89 -7.67
N SER A 20 28.34 -9.90 -6.88
CA SER A 20 29.15 -8.72 -6.52
C SER A 20 30.21 -8.97 -5.43
N GLY A 21 30.19 -10.12 -4.76
CA GLY A 21 31.09 -10.44 -3.65
C GLY A 21 30.71 -9.81 -2.30
N GLU A 22 29.64 -9.03 -2.22
CA GLU A 22 29.12 -8.45 -0.96
C GLU A 22 28.65 -9.51 0.04
N LEU A 23 28.31 -10.71 -0.45
CA LEU A 23 27.72 -11.78 0.34
C LEU A 23 28.15 -13.15 -0.22
N THR A 24 28.32 -14.15 0.63
CA THR A 24 28.54 -15.54 0.18
C THR A 24 27.38 -16.43 0.59
N GLY A 25 27.14 -17.51 -0.15
CA GLY A 25 26.09 -18.48 0.21
C GLY A 25 26.30 -19.10 1.60
N MET A 26 27.56 -19.25 2.03
CA MET A 26 27.91 -19.69 3.39
C MET A 26 27.57 -18.63 4.45
N GLU A 27 27.84 -17.36 4.17
CA GLU A 27 27.50 -16.28 5.09
C GLU A 27 25.98 -16.13 5.24
N VAL A 28 25.21 -16.30 4.16
CA VAL A 28 23.74 -16.37 4.22
C VAL A 28 23.30 -17.51 5.13
N ALA A 29 23.81 -18.71 4.89
CA ALA A 29 23.49 -19.91 5.67
C ALA A 29 23.74 -19.68 7.17
N ARG A 30 24.89 -19.08 7.52
CA ARG A 30 25.27 -18.74 8.89
C ARG A 30 24.31 -17.73 9.52
N ARG A 31 24.01 -16.64 8.83
CA ARG A 31 23.13 -15.58 9.36
C ARG A 31 21.67 -16.03 9.51
N THR A 32 21.19 -16.92 8.65
CA THR A 32 19.82 -17.43 8.71
C THR A 32 19.66 -18.66 9.60
N GLY A 33 20.75 -19.31 10.00
CA GLY A 33 20.75 -20.63 10.62
C GLY A 33 20.26 -21.73 9.68
N PHE A 34 20.43 -21.56 8.37
CA PHE A 34 20.09 -22.57 7.37
C PHE A 34 21.32 -23.36 6.97
N THR A 35 21.10 -24.56 6.42
CA THR A 35 22.19 -25.30 5.78
C THR A 35 22.51 -24.67 4.42
N GLN A 36 23.76 -24.77 3.97
CA GLN A 36 24.15 -24.35 2.63
C GLN A 36 23.30 -25.04 1.54
N ALA A 37 22.91 -26.29 1.76
CA ALA A 37 22.01 -27.02 0.86
C ALA A 37 20.63 -26.35 0.74
N HIS A 38 20.06 -25.84 1.84
CA HIS A 38 18.80 -25.08 1.78
C HIS A 38 18.96 -23.77 1.01
N ILE A 39 20.06 -23.04 1.21
CA ILE A 39 20.35 -21.81 0.45
C ILE A 39 20.48 -22.12 -1.05
N SER A 40 21.27 -23.14 -1.40
CA SER A 40 21.47 -23.55 -2.79
C SER A 40 20.17 -24.00 -3.46
N ASN A 41 19.34 -24.79 -2.77
CA ASN A 41 18.04 -25.22 -3.30
C ASN A 41 17.10 -24.04 -3.53
N PHE A 42 17.11 -23.05 -2.63
CA PHE A 42 16.30 -21.86 -2.79
C PHE A 42 16.77 -21.01 -3.98
N LEU A 43 18.07 -20.70 -4.07
CA LEU A 43 18.64 -19.89 -5.14
C LEU A 43 18.42 -20.52 -6.52
N ASN A 44 18.52 -21.85 -6.63
CA ASN A 44 18.33 -22.59 -7.87
C ASN A 44 16.87 -22.92 -8.17
N LYS A 45 15.90 -22.28 -7.49
CA LYS A 45 14.45 -22.49 -7.66
C LYS A 45 13.97 -23.94 -7.47
N LYS A 46 14.78 -24.82 -6.85
CA LYS A 46 14.41 -26.22 -6.58
C LYS A 46 13.36 -26.33 -5.46
N ARG A 47 13.40 -25.40 -4.49
CA ARG A 47 12.42 -25.31 -3.40
C ARG A 47 12.12 -23.85 -3.06
N GLY A 48 10.88 -23.60 -2.64
CA GLY A 48 10.50 -22.33 -2.04
C GLY A 48 10.79 -22.28 -0.54
N LEU A 49 10.69 -21.09 0.04
CA LEU A 49 10.71 -20.88 1.49
C LEU A 49 9.30 -20.79 2.05
N LYS A 50 9.10 -21.34 3.25
CA LYS A 50 7.93 -21.03 4.08
C LYS A 50 7.99 -19.57 4.52
N LEU A 51 6.85 -18.96 4.86
CA LEU A 51 6.78 -17.56 5.29
C LEU A 51 7.76 -17.21 6.42
N SER A 52 7.83 -18.02 7.47
CA SER A 52 8.75 -17.82 8.60
C SER A 52 10.23 -18.02 8.24
N ALA A 53 10.53 -18.76 7.18
CA ALA A 53 11.88 -18.92 6.67
C ALA A 53 12.25 -17.74 5.74
N LEU A 54 11.27 -17.21 5.02
CA LEU A 54 11.43 -16.01 4.20
C LEU A 54 11.73 -14.78 5.07
N ASP A 55 10.97 -14.58 6.14
CA ASP A 55 11.18 -13.48 7.10
C ASP A 55 12.59 -13.51 7.70
N ARG A 56 13.03 -14.68 8.15
CA ARG A 56 14.41 -14.89 8.62
C ARG A 56 15.47 -14.58 7.55
N MET A 57 15.22 -14.97 6.30
CA MET A 57 16.13 -14.69 5.20
C MET A 57 16.27 -13.19 4.94
N ILE A 58 15.14 -12.48 4.85
CA ILE A 58 15.08 -11.03 4.61
C ILE A 58 15.81 -10.29 5.73
N LYS A 59 15.54 -10.63 6.99
CA LYS A 59 16.18 -10.03 8.16
C LYS A 59 17.69 -10.29 8.19
N ALA A 60 18.13 -11.49 7.85
CA ALA A 60 19.55 -11.88 7.87
C ALA A 60 20.43 -11.10 6.88
N ILE A 61 19.85 -10.65 5.77
CA ILE A 61 20.55 -9.85 4.74
C ILE A 61 20.28 -8.35 4.85
N GLY A 62 19.62 -7.92 5.94
CA GLY A 62 19.36 -6.51 6.22
C GLY A 62 18.38 -5.87 5.25
N LEU A 63 17.43 -6.63 4.71
CA LEU A 63 16.37 -6.12 3.86
C LEU A 63 15.06 -5.98 4.63
N THR A 64 14.16 -5.20 4.06
CA THR A 64 12.74 -5.14 4.39
C THR A 64 11.92 -5.75 3.25
N LEU A 65 10.63 -5.98 3.51
CA LEU A 65 9.72 -6.40 2.45
C LEU A 65 9.66 -5.36 1.31
N TYR A 66 9.70 -4.07 1.63
CA TYR A 66 9.62 -2.98 0.66
C TYR A 66 10.77 -2.98 -0.34
N ASP A 67 11.97 -3.39 0.08
CA ASP A 67 13.14 -3.49 -0.80
C ASP A 67 12.99 -4.60 -1.87
N LEU A 68 12.09 -5.56 -1.64
CA LEU A 68 11.79 -6.63 -2.59
C LEU A 68 10.60 -6.31 -3.50
N LEU A 69 9.84 -5.26 -3.19
CA LEU A 69 8.69 -4.84 -3.98
C LEU A 69 9.14 -3.92 -5.10
N ASN A 70 8.49 -4.02 -6.26
CA ASN A 70 8.76 -3.11 -7.36
C ASN A 70 8.29 -1.69 -6.97
N PRO A 71 9.14 -0.66 -7.02
CA PRO A 71 8.74 0.72 -6.71
C PRO A 71 7.55 1.19 -7.55
N HIS A 72 7.46 0.78 -8.82
CA HIS A 72 6.31 1.09 -9.67
C HIS A 72 5.03 0.40 -9.22
N GLU A 73 5.12 -0.79 -8.60
CA GLU A 73 3.98 -1.42 -7.94
C GLU A 73 3.67 -0.76 -6.60
N LEU A 74 4.66 -0.25 -5.86
CA LEU A 74 4.41 0.46 -4.60
C LEU A 74 3.67 1.77 -4.80
N VAL A 75 3.99 2.52 -5.86
CA VAL A 75 3.29 3.77 -6.21
C VAL A 75 1.78 3.52 -6.41
N LYS A 76 1.40 2.34 -6.89
CA LYS A 76 0.00 1.92 -7.01
C LYS A 76 -0.74 2.00 -5.69
N PHE A 77 -0.15 1.39 -4.67
CA PHE A 77 -0.72 1.29 -3.33
C PHE A 77 -0.38 2.47 -2.42
N ALA A 78 0.44 3.42 -2.87
CA ALA A 78 0.73 4.62 -2.11
C ALA A 78 -0.58 5.41 -1.97
N ALA A 79 -0.95 5.73 -0.72
CA ALA A 79 -2.02 6.67 -0.48
C ALA A 79 -1.69 7.97 -1.22
N VAL A 80 -2.68 8.53 -1.91
CA VAL A 80 -2.57 9.81 -2.59
C VAL A 80 -1.90 10.81 -1.64
N PRO A 81 -0.71 11.34 -1.97
CA PRO A 81 -0.04 12.30 -1.11
C PRO A 81 -0.97 13.47 -0.85
N ALA A 82 -1.16 13.87 0.41
CA ALA A 82 -1.75 15.16 0.69
C ALA A 82 -0.81 16.21 0.08
N GLY A 83 -1.29 16.98 -0.89
CA GLY A 83 -0.49 18.00 -1.58
C GLY A 83 0.30 18.88 -0.60
N SER A 84 1.47 19.36 -1.05
CA SER A 84 2.38 20.22 -0.28
C SER A 84 1.88 21.64 -0.03
N ASP A 85 0.73 22.00 -0.61
CA ASP A 85 0.09 23.30 -0.46
C ASP A 85 -0.74 23.33 0.84
N VAL A 86 -0.37 24.20 1.77
CA VAL A 86 -0.97 24.26 3.11
C VAL A 86 -2.46 24.63 3.05
N ASP A 87 -2.84 25.43 2.05
CA ASP A 87 -4.19 25.97 1.91
C ASP A 87 -5.14 25.05 1.14
N TYR A 88 -4.59 24.11 0.39
CA TYR A 88 -5.36 23.19 -0.45
C TYR A 88 -5.19 21.73 0.01
N VAL A 89 -6.19 20.93 -0.30
CA VAL A 89 -6.17 19.48 -0.10
C VAL A 89 -6.58 18.86 -1.43
N GLU A 90 -5.80 17.91 -1.89
CA GLU A 90 -6.13 17.10 -3.05
C GLU A 90 -7.13 16.02 -2.61
N VAL A 91 -8.30 16.01 -3.25
CA VAL A 91 -9.38 15.08 -2.95
C VAL A 91 -9.56 14.16 -4.15
N PRO A 92 -9.44 12.83 -3.97
CA PRO A 92 -9.55 11.89 -5.07
C PRO A 92 -11.00 11.72 -5.54
N LEU A 93 -11.19 11.80 -6.85
CA LEU A 93 -12.39 11.36 -7.54
C LEU A 93 -12.30 9.86 -7.79
N VAL A 94 -13.25 9.11 -7.23
CA VAL A 94 -13.33 7.65 -7.33
C VAL A 94 -14.75 7.23 -7.72
N GLU A 95 -14.93 5.93 -7.99
CA GLU A 95 -16.27 5.35 -8.17
C GLU A 95 -17.02 5.22 -6.85
N GLY A 96 -18.36 5.26 -6.92
CA GLY A 96 -19.22 5.12 -5.74
C GLY A 96 -18.96 3.83 -4.96
N ALA A 97 -18.73 2.71 -5.66
CA ALA A 97 -18.43 1.43 -5.02
C ALA A 97 -17.12 1.47 -4.21
N ILE A 98 -16.07 2.12 -4.75
CA ILE A 98 -14.79 2.29 -4.04
C ILE A 98 -14.96 3.22 -2.84
N ALA A 99 -15.66 4.35 -3.01
CA ALA A 99 -15.90 5.28 -1.92
C ALA A 99 -16.65 4.65 -0.74
N ALA A 100 -17.57 3.72 -1.01
CA ALA A 100 -18.37 3.04 0.01
C ALA A 100 -17.66 1.82 0.63
N GLY A 101 -16.83 1.10 -0.14
CA GLY A 101 -16.31 -0.21 0.25
C GLY A 101 -14.82 -0.25 0.62
N SER A 102 -14.01 0.68 0.12
CA SER A 102 -12.55 0.62 0.30
C SER A 102 -12.10 1.37 1.55
N GLU A 103 -11.36 0.70 2.44
CA GLU A 103 -10.76 1.34 3.61
C GLU A 103 -9.56 2.22 3.23
N VAL A 104 -8.83 1.88 2.16
CA VAL A 104 -7.70 2.67 1.63
C VAL A 104 -7.90 2.83 0.14
N ILE A 105 -7.80 4.06 -0.37
CA ILE A 105 -7.87 4.36 -1.80
C ILE A 105 -6.47 4.32 -2.38
N VAL A 106 -6.28 3.43 -3.33
CA VAL A 106 -5.01 3.26 -4.06
C VAL A 106 -5.05 4.10 -5.34
N ASN A 107 -3.88 4.45 -5.89
CA ASN A 107 -3.79 5.35 -7.04
C ASN A 107 -4.53 4.83 -8.29
N GLU A 108 -4.64 3.51 -8.49
CA GLU A 108 -5.43 2.92 -9.59
C GLU A 108 -6.93 3.22 -9.51
N GLU A 109 -7.45 3.42 -8.30
CA GLU A 109 -8.87 3.69 -8.09
C GLU A 109 -9.20 5.17 -8.29
N VAL A 110 -8.17 6.02 -8.36
CA VAL A 110 -8.30 7.47 -8.52
C VAL A 110 -8.45 7.81 -10.00
N LYS A 111 -9.59 8.41 -10.35
CA LYS A 111 -9.85 8.94 -11.69
C LYS A 111 -9.19 10.30 -11.90
N GLU A 112 -9.26 11.15 -10.88
CA GLU A 112 -8.73 12.52 -10.92
C GLU A 112 -8.44 13.03 -9.50
N LEU A 113 -7.48 13.94 -9.34
CA LEU A 113 -7.24 14.67 -8.11
C LEU A 113 -7.73 16.11 -8.25
N LEU A 114 -8.72 16.48 -7.44
CA LEU A 114 -9.30 17.82 -7.45
C LEU A 114 -8.87 18.59 -6.20
N LYS A 115 -8.43 19.83 -6.39
CA LYS A 115 -7.96 20.69 -5.29
C LYS A 115 -9.12 21.41 -4.62
N PHE A 116 -9.25 21.25 -3.31
CA PHE A 116 -10.21 21.95 -2.48
C PHE A 116 -9.50 22.81 -1.44
N ARG A 117 -10.05 23.99 -1.16
CA ARG A 117 -9.54 24.79 -0.04
C ARG A 117 -9.78 24.05 1.27
N ARG A 118 -8.74 23.95 2.11
CA ARG A 118 -8.83 23.32 3.43
C ARG A 118 -9.95 23.92 4.27
N ALA A 119 -10.06 25.25 4.26
CA ALA A 119 -11.13 25.98 4.96
C ALA A 119 -12.55 25.59 4.51
N PHE A 120 -12.75 25.17 3.26
CA PHE A 120 -14.04 24.66 2.78
C PHE A 120 -14.33 23.28 3.38
N LEU A 121 -13.38 22.35 3.28
CA LEU A 121 -13.53 20.99 3.82
C LEU A 121 -13.73 20.99 5.34
N THR A 122 -13.04 21.86 6.07
CA THR A 122 -13.25 22.03 7.53
C THR A 122 -14.66 22.52 7.88
N ARG A 123 -15.36 23.23 6.98
CA ARG A 123 -16.75 23.65 7.19
C ARG A 123 -17.76 22.53 6.96
N VAL A 124 -17.42 21.47 6.23
CA VAL A 124 -18.31 20.33 5.96
C VAL A 124 -18.53 19.54 7.26
N ARG A 125 -19.54 19.92 8.05
CA ARG A 125 -19.78 19.41 9.41
C ARG A 125 -20.32 17.96 9.40
N PRO A 126 -19.81 17.08 10.28
CA PRO A 126 -20.26 15.70 10.43
C PRO A 126 -21.66 15.62 11.05
N GLU A 127 -22.13 16.69 11.68
CA GLU A 127 -23.47 16.82 12.28
C GLU A 127 -24.60 16.64 11.25
N LEU A 128 -24.33 16.92 9.97
CA LEU A 128 -25.27 16.76 8.85
C LEU A 128 -25.15 15.39 8.16
N ALA A 129 -24.06 14.66 8.39
CA ALA A 129 -23.96 13.27 7.96
C ALA A 129 -24.65 12.45 9.07
N ALA A 130 -25.65 11.65 8.74
CA ALA A 130 -26.38 10.79 9.68
C ALA A 130 -25.49 9.65 10.22
N VAL A 131 -24.39 9.99 10.88
CA VAL A 131 -23.47 9.05 11.50
C VAL A 131 -24.04 8.66 12.86
N PRO A 132 -24.04 7.37 13.24
CA PRO A 132 -24.52 6.93 14.55
C PRO A 132 -23.91 7.76 15.69
N ARG A 133 -24.73 8.14 16.67
CA ARG A 133 -24.30 8.91 17.86
C ARG A 133 -23.04 8.28 18.45
N GLY A 134 -21.91 8.96 18.32
CA GLY A 134 -20.61 8.53 18.86
C GLY A 134 -19.46 8.49 17.84
N ALA A 135 -19.74 8.36 16.54
CA ALA A 135 -18.71 8.45 15.50
C ALA A 135 -18.54 9.92 15.05
N GLY A 136 -17.93 10.72 15.93
CA GLY A 136 -17.54 12.08 15.60
C GLY A 136 -16.45 12.14 14.52
N ARG A 137 -16.13 13.36 14.07
CA ARG A 137 -15.07 13.69 13.10
C ARG A 137 -13.71 13.03 13.33
N LYS A 138 -13.42 12.57 14.55
CA LYS A 138 -12.17 11.87 14.91
C LYS A 138 -11.95 10.57 14.13
N ASN A 139 -13.02 9.95 13.63
CA ASN A 139 -12.93 8.69 12.88
C ASN A 139 -12.93 8.92 11.36
N TRP A 140 -13.00 10.19 10.90
CA TRP A 140 -12.92 10.50 9.49
C TRP A 140 -11.47 10.49 9.04
N THR A 141 -11.16 9.57 8.14
CA THR A 141 -9.78 9.38 7.68
C THR A 141 -9.45 10.26 6.48
N ARG A 142 -10.44 10.68 5.68
CA ARG A 142 -10.23 11.42 4.41
C ARG A 142 -11.52 11.98 3.81
N PHE A 143 -11.38 12.85 2.81
CA PHE A 143 -12.44 13.24 1.88
C PHE A 143 -12.29 12.46 0.56
N VAL A 144 -13.41 12.22 -0.11
CA VAL A 144 -13.47 11.57 -1.43
C VAL A 144 -14.54 12.27 -2.27
N LEU A 145 -14.37 12.25 -3.59
CA LEU A 145 -15.39 12.71 -4.53
C LEU A 145 -15.94 11.51 -5.28
N ILE A 146 -17.24 11.54 -5.49
CA ILE A 146 -17.93 10.61 -6.38
C ILE A 146 -18.72 11.43 -7.39
N LYS A 147 -18.74 10.96 -8.64
CA LYS A 147 -19.63 11.52 -9.65
C LYS A 147 -20.91 10.69 -9.66
N VAL A 148 -22.02 11.33 -9.36
CA VAL A 148 -23.36 10.73 -9.38
C VAL A 148 -24.20 11.42 -10.44
N ASP A 149 -25.19 10.71 -10.96
CA ASP A 149 -26.17 11.34 -11.85
C ASP A 149 -27.13 12.23 -11.05
N GLN A 150 -27.92 13.04 -11.75
CA GLN A 150 -28.86 13.97 -11.12
C GLN A 150 -29.92 13.24 -10.26
N LYS A 151 -30.35 12.05 -10.69
CA LYS A 151 -31.41 11.28 -10.03
C LYS A 151 -30.91 10.66 -8.73
N GLU A 152 -29.70 10.11 -8.73
CA GLU A 152 -28.99 9.60 -7.57
C GLU A 152 -28.65 10.72 -6.58
N GLY A 153 -28.16 11.85 -7.10
CA GLY A 153 -27.79 13.02 -6.29
C GLY A 153 -28.95 13.60 -5.47
N LEU A 154 -30.19 13.52 -5.98
CA LEU A 154 -31.38 13.94 -5.22
C LEU A 154 -31.56 13.15 -3.91
N SER A 155 -31.14 11.88 -3.89
CA SER A 155 -31.24 11.03 -2.69
C SER A 155 -30.12 11.30 -1.69
N MET A 156 -29.04 11.95 -2.13
CA MET A 156 -27.89 12.32 -1.32
C MET A 156 -27.96 13.75 -0.78
N TRP A 157 -28.98 14.52 -1.18
CA TRP A 157 -29.17 15.86 -0.67
C TRP A 157 -29.42 15.82 0.85
N PRO A 158 -28.79 16.69 1.65
CA PRO A 158 -29.06 16.75 3.07
C PRO A 158 -30.55 16.93 3.29
N ARG A 159 -31.18 15.95 3.96
CA ARG A 159 -32.57 16.09 4.40
C ARG A 159 -32.52 16.94 5.66
N VAL A 160 -32.99 18.18 5.54
CA VAL A 160 -33.11 19.16 6.63
C VAL A 160 -34.17 18.69 7.63
#